data_AF-C4Z8C3-F1
#
_entry.id   AF-C4Z8C3-F1
#
_cell.length_a   1.000
_cell.length_b   1.000
_cell.length_c   1.000
_cell.angle_alpha   90.00
_cell.angle_beta   90.00
_cell.angle_gamma   90.00
#
_symmetry.space_group_name_H-M   'P 1'
#
loop_
_entity.id
_entity.type
_entity.pdbx_description
1 polymer ?
#
loop_
_entity_poly.entity_id
_entity_poly.type
_entity_poly.pdbx_seq_one_letter_code
_entity_poly.pdbx_strand_id
1 'polypeptide(L)' 'MEEAIADLKSRVYELKKNQIDAEKKQFMQAFIERIDIFPERREDGNWIRNIKFQFTIPVLRDGKEVVRIDGISLDKE' A
#
# COMPACT_ATOMS: atom_id res chain seq x y z
N MET A 1 -30.48 -1.82 -26.36
CA MET A 1 -29.17 -2.06 -27.00
C MET A 1 -28.09 -1.20 -26.36
N GLU A 2 -28.28 0.11 -26.26
CA GLU A 2 -27.31 1.04 -25.65
C GLU A 2 -27.07 0.76 -24.16
N GLU A 3 -28.12 0.45 -23.39
CA GLU A 3 -27.99 0.07 -21.98
C GLU A 3 -27.12 -1.18 -21.77
N ALA A 4 -27.29 -2.19 -22.63
CA ALA A 4 -26.47 -3.41 -22.57
C ALA A 4 -25.00 -3.13 -22.91
N ILE A 5 -24.73 -2.18 -23.83
CA ILE A 5 -23.37 -1.74 -24.15
C ILE A 5 -22.76 -0.96 -22.97
N ALA A 6 -23.55 -0.13 -22.29
CA ALA A 6 -23.12 0.63 -21.12
C ALA A 6 -22.79 -0.28 -19.92
N ASP A 7 -23.63 -1.27 -19.63
CA ASP A 7 -23.39 -2.27 -18.58
C ASP A 7 -22.10 -3.06 -18.84
N LEU A 8 -21.90 -3.51 -20.08
CA LEU A 8 -20.68 -4.23 -20.47
C LEU A 8 -19.42 -3.37 -20.28
N LYS A 9 -19.46 -2.09 -20.65
CA LYS A 9 -18.33 -1.16 -20.44
C LYS A 9 -18.02 -0.96 -18.96
N SER A 10 -19.04 -0.81 -18.11
CA SER A 10 -18.87 -0.66 -16.67
C SER A 10 -18.22 -1.90 -16.05
N ARG A 11 -18.68 -3.09 -16.43
CA ARG A 11 -18.10 -4.37 -15.97
C ARG A 11 -16.64 -4.53 -16.37
N VAL A 12 -16.28 -4.18 -17.61
CA VAL A 12 -14.89 -4.21 -18.08
C VAL A 12 -14.03 -3.22 -17.31
N TYR A 13 -14.55 -2.03 -17.00
CA TYR A 13 -13.83 -1.04 -16.19
C TYR A 13 -13.54 -1.56 -14.77
N GLU A 14 -14.55 -2.10 -14.08
CA GLU A 14 -14.37 -2.65 -12.74
C GLU A 14 -13.42 -3.85 -12.72
N LEU A 15 -13.49 -4.73 -13.72
CA LEU A 15 -12.54 -5.84 -13.86
C LEU A 15 -11.10 -5.35 -14.01
N LYS A 16 -10.87 -4.35 -14.86
CA LYS A 16 -9.54 -3.76 -15.06
C LYS A 16 -9.04 -3.07 -13.78
N LYS A 17 -9.92 -2.35 -13.09
CA LYS A 17 -9.59 -1.70 -11.81
C LYS A 17 -9.19 -2.74 -10.75
N ASN A 18 -9.97 -3.80 -10.59
CA ASN A 18 -9.68 -4.87 -9.64
C ASN A 18 -8.36 -5.58 -9.95
N GLN A 19 -8.02 -5.77 -11.23
CA GLN A 19 -6.71 -6.30 -11.63
C GLN A 19 -5.57 -5.37 -11.22
N ILE A 20 -5.69 -4.06 -11.51
CA ILE A 20 -4.68 -3.07 -11.12
C ILE A 20 -4.52 -3.02 -9.60
N ASP A 21 -5.60 -3.09 -8.85
CA ASP A 21 -5.55 -3.07 -7.38
C ASP A 21 -4.89 -4.34 -6.84
N ALA A 22 -5.16 -5.50 -7.44
CA ALA A 22 -4.48 -6.75 -7.10
C ALA A 22 -2.98 -6.70 -7.42
N GLU A 23 -2.60 -6.19 -8.59
CA GLU A 23 -1.19 -6.02 -8.99
C GLU A 23 -0.45 -5.06 -8.06
N LYS A 24 -1.03 -3.90 -7.75
CA LYS A 24 -0.47 -2.96 -6.77
C LYS A 24 -0.30 -3.59 -5.40
N LYS A 25 -1.29 -4.38 -4.96
CA LYS A 25 -1.22 -5.07 -3.67
C LYS A 25 -0.11 -6.13 -3.65
N GLN A 26 0.00 -6.94 -4.71
CA GLN A 26 1.08 -7.91 -4.84
C GLN A 26 2.45 -7.22 -4.89
N PHE A 27 2.55 -6.12 -5.64
CA PHE A 27 3.76 -5.32 -5.69
C PHE A 27 4.13 -4.84 -4.30
N MET A 28 3.23 -4.16 -3.57
CA MET A 28 3.51 -3.69 -2.21
C MET A 28 3.85 -4.84 -1.24
N GLN A 29 3.22 -6.00 -1.36
CA GLN A 29 3.54 -7.17 -0.54
C GLN A 29 5.00 -7.63 -0.72
N ALA A 30 5.57 -7.51 -1.92
CA ALA A 30 6.96 -7.86 -2.17
C ALA A 30 7.97 -6.94 -1.46
N PHE A 31 7.56 -5.73 -1.07
CA PHE A 31 8.45 -4.78 -0.36
C PHE A 31 8.43 -5.00 1.16
N ILE A 32 7.42 -5.70 1.68
CA ILE A 32 7.19 -5.81 3.11
C ILE A 32 7.79 -7.13 3.62
N GLU A 33 8.70 -7.03 4.58
CA GLU A 33 9.20 -8.18 5.33
C GLU A 33 8.22 -8.51 6.47
N ARG A 34 7.79 -7.50 7.23
CA ARG A 34 6.92 -7.67 8.39
C ARG A 34 6.09 -6.42 8.66
N ILE A 35 4.85 -6.63 9.08
CA ILE A 35 4.02 -5.58 9.71
C ILE A 35 3.68 -6.05 11.11
N ASP A 36 4.05 -5.25 12.10
CA ASP A 36 3.62 -5.41 13.48
C ASP A 36 2.44 -4.46 13.71
N ILE A 37 1.37 -4.96 14.34
CA ILE A 37 0.18 -4.15 14.68
C ILE A 37 0.03 -4.01 16.19
N PHE A 38 -0.55 -2.90 16.64
CA PHE A 38 -1.01 -2.76 18.01
C PHE A 38 -2.19 -3.72 18.26
N PRO A 39 -2.31 -4.29 19.46
CA PRO A 39 -3.42 -5.18 19.81
C PRO A 39 -4.77 -4.44 19.85
N GLU A 40 -4.75 -3.13 20.10
CA GLU A 40 -5.94 -2.28 20.15
C GLU A 40 -5.78 -1.04 19.25
N ARG A 41 -6.93 -0.46 18.84
CA ARG A 41 -6.95 0.78 18.06
C ARG A 41 -6.46 1.94 18.91
N ARG A 42 -5.40 2.62 18.46
CA ARG A 42 -4.96 3.88 19.06
C ARG A 42 -5.97 5.00 18.82
N GLU A 43 -5.94 6.02 19.68
CA GLU A 43 -6.83 7.19 19.59
C GLU A 43 -6.70 7.96 18.27
N ASP A 44 -5.50 7.98 17.69
CA ASP A 44 -5.22 8.58 16.37
C ASP A 44 -5.71 7.71 15.20
N GLY A 45 -6.31 6.56 15.48
CA GLY A 45 -6.82 5.62 14.51
C GLY A 45 -5.78 4.68 13.90
N ASN A 46 -4.50 4.78 14.29
CA ASN A 46 -3.42 3.94 13.76
C ASN A 46 -3.39 2.55 14.42
N TRP A 47 -3.26 1.51 13.60
CA TRP A 47 -3.06 0.12 14.05
C TRP A 47 -1.65 -0.39 13.78
N ILE A 48 -0.95 0.22 12.84
CA ILE A 48 0.38 -0.24 12.45
C ILE A 48 1.36 0.27 13.50
N ARG A 49 2.07 -0.66 14.14
CA ARG A 49 3.13 -0.37 15.10
C ARG A 49 4.47 -0.22 14.39
N ASN A 50 4.80 -1.18 13.56
CA ASN A 50 6.07 -1.19 12.83
C ASN A 50 5.89 -1.83 11.45
N ILE A 51 6.61 -1.33 10.46
CA ILE A 51 6.75 -1.94 9.14
C ILE A 51 8.24 -2.13 8.90
N LYS A 52 8.64 -3.37 8.61
CA LYS A 52 9.98 -3.69 8.13
C LYS A 52 9.92 -4.02 6.65
N PHE A 53 10.84 -3.47 5.87
CA PHE A 53 10.93 -3.71 4.44
C PHE A 53 11.92 -4.83 4.14
N GLN A 54 11.70 -5.57 3.04
CA GLN A 54 12.63 -6.63 2.60
C GLN A 54 14.00 -6.07 2.18
N PHE A 55 14.07 -4.77 1.89
CA PHE A 55 15.28 -4.06 1.48
C PHE A 55 15.17 -2.58 1.87
N THR A 56 16.32 -1.90 1.96
CA THR A 56 16.38 -0.46 2.21
C THR A 56 15.61 0.31 1.12
N ILE A 57 14.66 1.16 1.50
CA ILE A 57 13.89 2.00 0.58
C ILE A 57 14.44 3.44 0.58
N PRO A 58 14.71 4.05 -0.58
CA PRO A 58 15.10 5.45 -0.67
C PRO A 58 13.89 6.37 -0.42
N VAL A 59 14.05 7.33 0.48
CA VAL A 59 13.10 8.41 0.71
C VAL A 59 13.52 9.59 -0.14
N LEU A 60 12.59 10.07 -0.98
CA LEU A 60 12.81 11.20 -1.87
C LEU A 60 12.19 12.48 -1.29
N ARG A 61 12.94 13.57 -1.31
CA ARG A 61 12.43 14.94 -1.10
C ARG A 61 12.80 15.77 -2.32
N ASP A 62 11.81 16.39 -2.95
CA ASP A 62 11.98 17.17 -4.19
C ASP A 62 12.72 16.40 -5.30
N GLY A 63 12.42 15.11 -5.43
CA GLY A 63 13.03 14.21 -6.42
C GLY A 63 14.46 13.76 -6.10
N LYS A 64 15.02 14.16 -4.95
CA LYS A 64 16.37 13.76 -4.51
C LYS A 64 16.29 12.79 -3.33
N GLU A 65 17.11 11.74 -3.39
CA GLU A 65 17.27 10.81 -2.27
C GLU A 65 17.88 11.54 -1.07
N VAL A 66 17.19 11.51 0.06
CA VAL A 66 17.65 12.15 1.31
C VAL A 66 18.07 11.15 2.38
N VAL A 67 17.50 9.95 2.37
CA VAL A 67 17.83 8.87 3.30
C VAL A 67 17.37 7.53 2.74
N ARG A 68 17.97 6.44 3.21
CA ARG A 68 17.46 5.08 3.03
C ARG A 68 16.95 4.54 4.34
N ILE A 69 15.78 3.90 4.32
CA ILE A 69 15.13 3.36 5.51
C ILE A 69 14.89 1.86 5.35
N ASP A 70 15.14 1.09 6.42
CA ASP A 70 14.83 -0.34 6.48
C ASP A 70 13.42 -0.61 7.03
N GLY A 71 12.79 0.40 7.61
CA GLY A 71 11.47 0.28 8.20
C GLY A 71 10.97 1.60 8.77
N ILE A 72 9.75 1.56 9.28
CA ILE A 72 9.07 2.68 9.94
C ILE A 72 8.47 2.15 11.24
N SER A 73 8.83 2.75 12.37
CA SER A 73 8.29 2.41 13.69
C SER A 73 7.58 3.61 14.31
N LEU A 74 6.42 3.37 14.94
CA LEU A 74 5.72 4.35 15.77
C LEU A 74 6.08 4.25 17.26
N ASP A 75 6.88 3.26 17.64
CA ASP A 75 7.48 3.26 18.97
C ASP A 75 8.49 4.40 19.03
N LYS A 76 8.34 5.30 20.01
CA LYS A 76 9.38 6.25 20.34
C LYS A 76 10.49 5.46 21.03
N GLU A 77 11.68 5.40 20.41
CA GLU A 77 12.91 5.10 21.16
C GLU A 77 13.12 6.14 22.28
#